data_AF-A0A348USV8-F1
#
_entry.id   AF-A0A348USV8-F1
#
_cell.length_a   1.000
_cell.length_b   1.000
_cell.length_c   1.000
_cell.angle_alpha   90.00
_cell.angle_beta   90.00
_cell.angle_gamma   90.00
#
_symmetry.space_group_name_H-M   'P 1'
#
loop_
_entity.id
_entity.type
_entity.pdbx_description
1 polymer ?
#
loop_
_entity_poly.entity_id
_entity_poly.type
_entity_poly.pdbx_seq_one_letter_code
_entity_poly.pdbx_strand_id
1 'polypeptide(L)'
;MFEDDETLQMYIEESLDHLADIESDLLTIEEGGANIDLDLVNNVFRAAHSVKGGAGFMGLTTIKNLAHHLENVLGMIRNRELIPDSEKISILLKGFDELETLLKHIQTSNEVDISVHVQALENITSVSAPAQEAGQQEIQEGKQTEALADIALKDGRKFQQVPLKTIEISKTEGKNLFLIEYDLISDFQQKSKKPMEVLSNLAKTGTVIETRIDTDGAGMLSDAGMPGKIPFQIVFASIIEYDMAETLFGVANRYIHIITDDMISESAGSAGEIPPPLPQPVEPVTATPQSAVMAKPTPVASPAPAVAKPQDKPAVKETTVTNSQEKDLGIGGKPQSSLRVNVGLLDTLMNLAGELVLSRNQLLQGVNASNVKATELSSQRIDMITSELQEAIMRTRMQPIANILNKFTRVVRDLSHQLGKSIELEIEGKDVELDKTILESINDPLTHLVRNSVDHGIETPMEREQMGKNGTGKIILKAFHDAGQVNIVISDDGRGLNPDKIASSALEKGLISESRVAEMSDKQKTELIFLPGFSTAKEVTDVSGRGVGMDVVVTNIEALGGIIELDSTPGQGTD
;
A
#
# COMPACT_ATOMS: atom_id res chain seq x y z
N MET A 1 -25.29 -15.37 8.98
CA MET A 1 -25.18 -13.99 8.46
C MET A 1 -24.57 -13.06 9.51
N PHE A 2 -23.60 -13.54 10.31
CA PHE A 2 -22.88 -12.75 11.32
C PHE A 2 -21.36 -12.94 11.23
N GLU A 3 -20.84 -13.66 10.21
CA GLU A 3 -19.41 -13.94 10.02
C GLU A 3 -18.75 -12.99 8.98
N ASP A 4 -19.54 -12.31 8.14
CA ASP A 4 -19.01 -11.42 7.09
C ASP A 4 -18.48 -10.08 7.64
N ASP A 5 -18.98 -9.60 8.78
CA ASP A 5 -18.62 -8.25 9.29
C ASP A 5 -17.31 -8.26 10.09
N GLU A 6 -17.06 -9.31 10.89
CA GLU A 6 -15.82 -9.43 11.68
C GLU A 6 -14.60 -9.75 10.80
N THR A 7 -14.78 -10.61 9.80
CA THR A 7 -13.71 -10.95 8.85
C THR A 7 -13.37 -9.79 7.92
N LEU A 8 -14.39 -9.03 7.49
CA LEU A 8 -14.20 -7.80 6.72
C LEU A 8 -13.51 -6.72 7.56
N GLN A 9 -13.93 -6.53 8.80
CA GLN A 9 -13.31 -5.56 9.71
C GLN A 9 -11.84 -5.89 9.99
N MET A 10 -11.52 -7.17 10.23
CA MET A 10 -10.15 -7.64 10.40
C MET A 10 -9.30 -7.39 9.15
N TYR A 11 -9.85 -7.65 7.97
CA TYR A 11 -9.19 -7.36 6.70
C TYR A 11 -8.93 -5.86 6.50
N ILE A 12 -9.89 -4.99 6.86
CA ILE A 12 -9.71 -3.53 6.79
C ILE A 12 -8.58 -3.09 7.71
N GLU A 13 -8.58 -3.56 8.96
CA GLU A 13 -7.55 -3.21 9.95
C GLU A 13 -6.16 -3.67 9.50
N GLU A 14 -6.02 -4.92 9.03
CA GLU A 14 -4.77 -5.45 8.49
C GLU A 14 -4.30 -4.69 7.24
N SER A 15 -5.24 -4.36 6.34
CA SER A 15 -4.92 -3.62 5.11
C SER A 15 -4.47 -2.19 5.43
N LEU A 16 -5.12 -1.50 6.36
CA LEU A 16 -4.71 -0.15 6.76
C LEU A 16 -3.36 -0.15 7.49
N ASP A 17 -3.06 -1.18 8.28
CA ASP A 17 -1.75 -1.34 8.92
C ASP A 17 -0.65 -1.55 7.86
N HIS A 18 -0.90 -2.36 6.83
CA HIS A 18 0.00 -2.52 5.68
C HIS A 18 0.22 -1.22 4.89
N LEU A 19 -0.77 -0.32 4.87
CA LEU A 19 -0.69 0.94 4.14
C LEU A 19 -0.07 2.10 4.94
N ALA A 20 0.09 1.96 6.26
CA ALA A 20 0.47 3.06 7.15
C ALA A 20 1.82 3.71 6.80
N ASP A 21 2.81 2.90 6.42
CA ASP A 21 4.18 3.37 6.14
C ASP A 21 4.48 3.54 4.64
N ILE A 22 3.51 3.24 3.76
CA ILE A 22 3.71 3.20 2.29
C ILE A 22 4.11 4.56 1.73
N GLU A 23 3.54 5.66 2.25
CA GLU A 23 3.88 7.01 1.79
C GLU A 23 5.36 7.33 2.08
N SER A 24 5.84 7.04 3.29
CA SER A 24 7.24 7.27 3.66
C SER A 24 8.20 6.35 2.88
N ASP A 25 7.82 5.09 2.70
CA ASP A 25 8.62 4.12 1.96
C ASP A 25 8.76 4.52 0.49
N LEU A 26 7.67 4.94 -0.16
CA LEU A 26 7.69 5.40 -1.56
C LEU A 26 8.53 6.67 -1.75
N LEU A 27 8.48 7.62 -0.82
CA LEU A 27 9.33 8.81 -0.86
C LEU A 27 10.81 8.45 -0.66
N THR A 28 11.12 7.49 0.20
CA THR A 28 12.49 6.99 0.37
C THR A 28 12.98 6.26 -0.88
N ILE A 29 12.10 5.50 -1.55
CA ILE A 29 12.37 4.87 -2.85
C ILE A 29 12.65 5.94 -3.92
N GLU A 30 11.94 7.08 -3.90
CA GLU A 30 12.20 8.24 -4.78
C GLU A 30 13.58 8.85 -4.52
N GLU A 31 13.93 9.12 -3.26
CA GLU A 31 15.24 9.67 -2.87
C GLU A 31 16.40 8.77 -3.35
N GLY A 32 16.21 7.44 -3.36
CA GLY A 32 17.19 6.47 -3.85
C GLY A 32 17.36 6.45 -5.38
N GLY A 33 16.33 6.81 -6.15
CA GLY A 33 16.38 6.90 -7.61
C GLY A 33 16.95 5.65 -8.30
N ALA A 34 18.09 5.77 -8.99
CA ALA A 34 18.74 4.61 -9.64
C ALA A 34 19.41 3.64 -8.66
N ASN A 35 19.66 4.05 -7.43
CA ASN A 35 20.27 3.25 -6.35
C ASN A 35 19.19 2.84 -5.32
N ILE A 36 18.05 2.37 -5.81
CA ILE A 36 16.93 1.94 -4.96
C ILE A 36 17.31 0.83 -3.98
N ASP A 37 16.81 0.97 -2.76
CA ASP A 37 16.78 -0.11 -1.78
C ASP A 37 15.66 -1.10 -2.15
N LEU A 38 16.08 -2.28 -2.59
CA LEU A 38 15.17 -3.35 -3.00
C LEU A 38 14.35 -3.89 -1.82
N ASP A 39 14.83 -3.77 -0.58
CA ASP A 39 14.10 -4.25 0.59
C ASP A 39 12.87 -3.36 0.86
N LEU A 40 13.02 -2.03 0.70
CA LEU A 40 11.88 -1.10 0.75
C LEU A 40 10.87 -1.38 -0.35
N VAL A 41 11.32 -1.54 -1.61
CA VAL A 41 10.41 -1.86 -2.72
C VAL A 41 9.67 -3.19 -2.48
N ASN A 42 10.35 -4.19 -1.91
CA ASN A 42 9.73 -5.48 -1.57
C ASN A 42 8.68 -5.34 -0.46
N ASN A 43 8.89 -4.46 0.53
CA ASN A 43 7.92 -4.19 1.58
C ASN A 43 6.65 -3.56 0.99
N VAL A 44 6.79 -2.51 0.18
CA VAL A 44 5.66 -1.83 -0.49
C VAL A 44 4.92 -2.79 -1.45
N PHE A 45 5.66 -3.61 -2.20
CA PHE A 45 5.08 -4.63 -3.07
C PHE A 45 4.26 -5.67 -2.28
N ARG A 46 4.77 -6.13 -1.12
CA ARG A 46 4.05 -7.08 -0.27
C ARG A 46 2.77 -6.50 0.31
N ALA A 47 2.79 -5.22 0.70
CA ALA A 47 1.58 -4.54 1.16
C ALA A 47 0.51 -4.52 0.07
N ALA A 48 0.84 -4.08 -1.16
CA ALA A 48 -0.08 -4.10 -2.29
C ALA A 48 -0.59 -5.52 -2.61
N HIS A 49 0.31 -6.51 -2.59
CA HIS A 49 -0.04 -7.91 -2.84
C HIS A 49 -0.99 -8.48 -1.78
N SER A 50 -0.77 -8.15 -0.49
CA SER A 50 -1.61 -8.57 0.63
C SER A 50 -3.02 -7.98 0.51
N VAL A 51 -3.12 -6.68 0.25
CA VAL A 51 -4.40 -5.99 0.01
C VAL A 51 -5.13 -6.57 -1.19
N LYS A 52 -4.45 -6.83 -2.31
CA LYS A 52 -5.05 -7.51 -3.48
C LYS A 52 -5.59 -8.90 -3.12
N GLY A 53 -4.82 -9.68 -2.38
CA GLY A 53 -5.18 -11.04 -1.96
C GLY A 53 -6.45 -11.07 -1.12
N GLY A 54 -6.50 -10.24 -0.08
CA GLY A 54 -7.68 -10.13 0.78
C GLY A 54 -8.89 -9.53 0.05
N ALA A 55 -8.71 -8.50 -0.77
CA ALA A 55 -9.78 -7.92 -1.60
C ALA A 55 -10.43 -8.96 -2.53
N GLY A 56 -9.62 -9.86 -3.10
CA GLY A 56 -10.11 -10.95 -3.94
C GLY A 56 -10.98 -11.96 -3.18
N PHE A 57 -10.65 -12.26 -1.92
CA PHE A 57 -11.44 -13.12 -1.05
C PHE A 57 -12.75 -12.46 -0.61
N MET A 58 -12.71 -11.15 -0.32
CA MET A 58 -13.86 -10.37 0.15
C MET A 58 -14.80 -9.88 -0.97
N GLY A 59 -14.51 -10.18 -2.25
CA GLY A 59 -15.33 -9.73 -3.39
C GLY A 59 -15.25 -8.23 -3.68
N LEU A 60 -14.19 -7.56 -3.21
CA LEU A 60 -13.95 -6.13 -3.38
C LEU A 60 -13.22 -5.90 -4.71
N THR A 61 -13.98 -5.90 -5.80
CA THR A 61 -13.46 -5.90 -7.17
C THR A 61 -12.66 -4.64 -7.49
N THR A 62 -13.12 -3.47 -7.04
CA THR A 62 -12.45 -2.19 -7.33
C THR A 62 -11.11 -2.08 -6.59
N ILE A 63 -11.11 -2.42 -5.29
CA ILE A 63 -9.90 -2.46 -4.46
C ILE A 63 -8.90 -3.47 -5.02
N LYS A 64 -9.36 -4.68 -5.37
CA LYS A 64 -8.53 -5.71 -6.01
C LYS A 64 -7.90 -5.19 -7.30
N ASN A 65 -8.68 -4.50 -8.14
CA ASN A 65 -8.20 -4.01 -9.43
C ASN A 65 -7.12 -2.94 -9.25
N LEU A 66 -7.38 -1.91 -8.42
CA LEU A 66 -6.41 -0.85 -8.16
C LEU A 66 -5.11 -1.41 -7.54
N ALA A 67 -5.23 -2.32 -6.55
CA ALA A 67 -4.07 -2.97 -5.93
C ALA A 67 -3.25 -3.80 -6.94
N HIS A 68 -3.90 -4.45 -7.92
CA HIS A 68 -3.21 -5.16 -8.99
C HIS A 68 -2.36 -4.21 -9.84
N HIS A 69 -2.91 -3.06 -10.28
CA HIS A 69 -2.15 -2.11 -11.10
C HIS A 69 -0.98 -1.48 -10.33
N LEU A 70 -1.17 -1.17 -9.05
CA LEU A 70 -0.09 -0.74 -8.16
C LEU A 70 1.01 -1.79 -8.05
N GLU A 71 0.65 -3.06 -7.83
CA GLU A 71 1.59 -4.18 -7.75
C GLU A 71 2.39 -4.36 -9.04
N ASN A 72 1.77 -4.17 -10.22
CA ASN A 72 2.46 -4.28 -11.50
C ASN A 72 3.55 -3.21 -11.66
N VAL A 73 3.24 -1.94 -11.36
CA VAL A 73 4.21 -0.85 -11.43
C VAL A 73 5.35 -1.08 -10.43
N LEU A 74 5.03 -1.49 -9.20
CA LEU A 74 6.03 -1.83 -8.18
C LEU A 74 6.88 -3.04 -8.59
N GLY A 75 6.29 -4.01 -9.31
CA GLY A 75 7.00 -5.14 -9.90
C GLY A 75 8.07 -4.72 -10.89
N MET A 76 7.79 -3.73 -11.74
CA MET A 76 8.79 -3.18 -12.68
C MET A 76 9.92 -2.44 -11.95
N ILE A 77 9.59 -1.69 -10.89
CA ILE A 77 10.61 -1.03 -10.04
C ILE A 77 11.49 -2.09 -9.37
N ARG A 78 10.87 -3.13 -8.80
CA ARG A 78 11.56 -4.25 -8.16
C ARG A 78 12.51 -4.98 -9.11
N ASN A 79 12.09 -5.20 -10.35
CA ASN A 79 12.90 -5.85 -11.37
C ASN A 79 13.96 -4.92 -12.00
N ARG A 80 14.02 -3.64 -11.58
CA ARG A 80 14.87 -2.58 -12.17
C ARG A 80 14.58 -2.29 -13.64
N GLU A 81 13.37 -2.62 -14.09
CA GLU A 81 12.86 -2.28 -15.43
C GLU A 81 12.35 -0.83 -15.48
N LEU A 82 11.97 -0.28 -14.32
CA LEU A 82 11.48 1.08 -14.15
C LEU A 82 12.32 1.79 -13.09
N ILE A 83 12.92 2.94 -13.45
CA ILE A 83 13.58 3.80 -12.46
C ILE A 83 12.49 4.64 -11.78
N PRO A 84 12.37 4.61 -10.44
CA PRO A 84 11.42 5.44 -9.72
C PRO A 84 11.91 6.88 -9.79
N ASP A 85 11.27 7.64 -10.67
CA ASP A 85 11.38 9.09 -10.67
C ASP A 85 10.19 9.70 -9.97
N SER A 86 10.33 10.99 -9.77
CA SER A 86 9.34 11.86 -9.22
C SER A 86 7.95 11.64 -9.83
N GLU A 87 7.80 11.62 -11.14
CA GLU A 87 6.50 11.49 -11.79
C GLU A 87 5.81 10.15 -11.46
N LYS A 88 6.57 9.05 -11.56
CA LYS A 88 6.07 7.69 -11.31
C LYS A 88 5.67 7.49 -9.84
N ILE A 89 6.47 8.01 -8.91
CA ILE A 89 6.18 7.92 -7.47
C ILE A 89 4.93 8.72 -7.10
N SER A 90 4.72 9.92 -7.67
CA SER A 90 3.49 10.70 -7.45
C SER A 90 2.23 9.94 -7.90
N ILE A 91 2.30 9.21 -9.01
CA ILE A 91 1.18 8.39 -9.50
C ILE A 91 0.92 7.18 -8.58
N LEU A 92 1.98 6.48 -8.14
CA LEU A 92 1.86 5.39 -7.17
C LEU A 92 1.21 5.87 -5.87
N LEU A 93 1.69 6.99 -5.34
CA LEU A 93 1.18 7.62 -4.13
C LEU A 93 -0.33 7.97 -4.28
N LYS A 94 -0.75 8.55 -5.41
CA LYS A 94 -2.18 8.81 -5.69
C LYS A 94 -3.01 7.52 -5.73
N GLY A 95 -2.46 6.45 -6.31
CA GLY A 95 -3.13 5.15 -6.31
C GLY A 95 -3.28 4.54 -4.91
N PHE A 96 -2.28 4.68 -4.04
CA PHE A 96 -2.36 4.21 -2.65
C PHE A 96 -3.31 5.04 -1.78
N ASP A 97 -3.38 6.37 -1.97
CA ASP A 97 -4.37 7.21 -1.27
C ASP A 97 -5.81 6.82 -1.63
N GLU A 98 -6.06 6.57 -2.92
CA GLU A 98 -7.37 6.11 -3.39
C GLU A 98 -7.67 4.71 -2.81
N LEU A 99 -6.68 3.81 -2.76
CA LEU A 99 -6.82 2.50 -2.12
C LEU A 99 -7.20 2.62 -0.64
N GLU A 100 -6.55 3.52 0.10
CA GLU A 100 -6.88 3.80 1.51
C GLU A 100 -8.30 4.37 1.65
N THR A 101 -8.70 5.27 0.75
CA THR A 101 -10.03 5.88 0.71
C THR A 101 -11.12 4.84 0.45
N LEU A 102 -10.88 3.91 -0.47
CA LEU A 102 -11.77 2.79 -0.78
C LEU A 102 -11.89 1.83 0.41
N LEU A 103 -10.79 1.54 1.12
CA LEU A 103 -10.80 0.70 2.32
C LEU A 103 -11.59 1.34 3.46
N LYS A 104 -11.49 2.67 3.65
CA LYS A 104 -12.29 3.42 4.62
C LYS A 104 -13.79 3.47 4.27
N HIS A 105 -14.14 3.32 2.99
CA HIS A 105 -15.51 3.35 2.47
C HIS A 105 -15.91 2.05 1.76
N ILE A 106 -15.64 0.92 2.41
CA ILE A 106 -15.71 -0.41 1.77
C ILE A 106 -17.10 -0.75 1.20
N GLN A 107 -18.18 -0.28 1.85
CA GLN A 107 -19.57 -0.56 1.46
C GLN A 107 -19.91 0.01 0.06
N THR A 108 -19.30 1.12 -0.31
CA THR A 108 -19.51 1.79 -1.60
C THR A 108 -18.29 1.67 -2.52
N SER A 109 -17.23 1.00 -2.07
CA SER A 109 -15.94 0.92 -2.78
C SER A 109 -16.06 0.34 -4.20
N ASN A 110 -16.96 -0.61 -4.42
CA ASN A 110 -17.17 -1.22 -5.75
C ASN A 110 -17.87 -0.28 -6.75
N GLU A 111 -18.49 0.81 -6.28
CA GLU A 111 -19.22 1.78 -7.11
C GLU A 111 -18.35 2.98 -7.52
N VAL A 112 -17.16 3.12 -6.91
CA VAL A 112 -16.23 4.22 -7.20
C VAL A 112 -15.52 3.98 -8.53
N ASP A 113 -15.48 5.01 -9.37
CA ASP A 113 -14.75 4.99 -10.63
C ASP A 113 -13.25 5.26 -10.41
N ILE A 114 -12.44 4.22 -10.60
CA ILE A 114 -10.98 4.29 -10.48
C ILE A 114 -10.26 4.47 -11.83
N SER A 115 -11.00 4.67 -12.93
CA SER A 115 -10.44 4.66 -14.30
C SER A 115 -9.30 5.66 -14.48
N VAL A 116 -9.39 6.84 -13.85
CA VAL A 116 -8.34 7.87 -13.89
C VAL A 116 -7.02 7.36 -13.30
N HIS A 117 -7.09 6.60 -12.22
CA HIS A 117 -5.93 6.10 -11.49
C HIS A 117 -5.32 4.89 -12.22
N VAL A 118 -6.18 3.99 -12.71
CA VAL A 118 -5.78 2.83 -13.53
C VAL A 118 -5.07 3.30 -14.80
N GLN A 119 -5.64 4.26 -15.54
CA GLN A 119 -5.03 4.78 -16.75
C GLN A 119 -3.67 5.42 -16.47
N ALA A 120 -3.53 6.18 -15.38
CA ALA A 120 -2.24 6.77 -15.00
C ALA A 120 -1.18 5.71 -14.71
N LEU A 121 -1.54 4.62 -14.02
CA LEU A 121 -0.64 3.49 -13.72
C LEU A 121 -0.29 2.70 -14.99
N GLU A 122 -1.24 2.46 -15.89
CA GLU A 122 -0.98 1.79 -17.17
C GLU A 122 -0.06 2.61 -18.08
N ASN A 123 -0.19 3.93 -18.08
CA ASN A 123 0.70 4.84 -18.82
C ASN A 123 2.17 4.69 -18.37
N ILE A 124 2.42 4.40 -17.08
CA ILE A 124 3.79 4.12 -16.61
C ILE A 124 4.33 2.82 -17.21
N THR A 125 3.51 1.76 -17.21
CA THR A 125 3.93 0.43 -17.67
C THR A 125 4.16 0.37 -19.18
N SER A 126 3.45 1.19 -19.96
CA SER A 126 3.55 1.22 -21.43
C SER A 126 4.75 2.02 -21.95
N VAL A 127 5.25 2.99 -21.20
CA VAL A 127 6.37 3.88 -21.62
C VAL A 127 7.76 3.21 -21.45
N SER A 128 7.87 2.14 -20.66
CA SER A 128 9.16 1.50 -20.35
C SER A 128 9.48 0.24 -21.19
N ALA A 129 8.67 -0.05 -22.20
CA ALA A 129 8.97 -1.14 -23.14
C ALA A 129 9.96 -0.68 -24.22
N PRO A 130 11.15 -1.30 -24.38
CA PRO A 130 11.89 -1.18 -25.63
C PRO A 130 11.04 -1.79 -26.74
N ALA A 131 10.94 -1.11 -27.88
CA ALA A 131 10.17 -1.49 -29.05
C ALA A 131 10.25 -2.99 -29.39
N GLN A 132 9.25 -3.74 -28.93
CA GLN A 132 8.66 -4.83 -29.68
C GLN A 132 7.35 -4.27 -30.22
N GLU A 133 7.31 -4.07 -31.54
CA GLU A 133 6.15 -3.55 -32.23
C GLU A 133 4.91 -4.41 -31.98
N ALA A 134 3.96 -3.78 -31.30
CA ALA A 134 2.53 -3.78 -31.56
C ALA A 134 1.81 -5.13 -31.68
N GLY A 135 1.17 -5.50 -30.57
CA GLY A 135 -0.12 -6.17 -30.56
C GLY A 135 -1.07 -5.45 -29.61
N GLN A 136 -1.42 -4.19 -29.89
CA GLN A 136 -2.61 -3.58 -29.32
C GLN A 136 -3.81 -4.45 -29.71
N GLN A 137 -4.52 -5.01 -28.74
CA GLN A 137 -5.96 -5.17 -28.86
C GLN A 137 -6.60 -4.74 -27.55
N GLU A 138 -7.06 -3.48 -27.60
CA GLU A 138 -8.26 -3.06 -26.91
C GLU A 138 -9.36 -4.12 -27.05
N ILE A 139 -10.13 -4.23 -25.97
CA ILE A 139 -11.43 -4.88 -25.91
C ILE A 139 -12.33 -4.19 -26.95
N GLN A 140 -12.32 -4.69 -28.18
CA GLN A 140 -13.44 -4.56 -29.10
C GLN A 140 -14.13 -5.91 -29.17
N GLU A 141 -15.45 -5.91 -28.96
CA GLU A 141 -16.33 -7.02 -29.30
C GLU A 141 -16.06 -7.48 -30.74
N GLY A 142 -15.28 -8.55 -30.89
CA GLY A 142 -14.89 -9.08 -32.19
C GLY A 142 -14.12 -10.39 -32.05
N LYS A 143 -14.81 -11.50 -32.29
CA LYS A 143 -14.28 -12.87 -32.38
C LYS A 143 -12.90 -12.93 -33.07
N GLN A 144 -11.82 -13.09 -32.30
CA GLN A 144 -10.59 -13.69 -32.80
C GLN A 144 -10.44 -15.08 -32.18
N THR A 145 -10.41 -16.08 -33.05
CA THR A 145 -10.36 -17.49 -32.73
C THR A 145 -9.05 -17.80 -32.01
N GLU A 146 -9.11 -18.10 -30.72
CA GLU A 146 -7.99 -18.71 -29.99
C GLU A 146 -7.51 -19.94 -30.76
N ALA A 147 -6.20 -20.16 -30.85
CA ALA A 147 -5.66 -21.42 -31.38
C ALA A 147 -6.04 -22.52 -30.40
N LEU A 148 -6.96 -23.38 -30.82
CA LEU A 148 -7.57 -24.41 -30.02
C LEU A 148 -6.90 -25.75 -30.30
N ALA A 149 -6.70 -26.55 -29.26
CA ALA A 149 -6.15 -27.89 -29.31
C ALA A 149 -7.21 -28.94 -28.98
N ASP A 150 -7.12 -30.07 -29.65
CA ASP A 150 -7.86 -31.28 -29.32
C ASP A 150 -6.95 -32.24 -28.57
N ILE A 151 -7.42 -32.70 -27.41
CA ILE A 151 -6.72 -33.68 -26.59
C ILE A 151 -7.38 -35.05 -26.81
N ALA A 152 -6.68 -35.94 -27.51
CA ALA A 152 -7.13 -37.30 -27.80
C ALA A 152 -6.74 -38.27 -26.68
N LEU A 153 -7.72 -38.78 -25.94
CA LEU A 153 -7.54 -39.77 -24.89
C LEU A 153 -7.25 -41.16 -25.47
N LYS A 154 -6.57 -42.00 -24.68
CA LYS A 154 -6.18 -43.37 -25.06
C LYS A 154 -7.37 -44.31 -25.31
N ASP A 155 -8.55 -43.95 -24.82
CA ASP A 155 -9.80 -44.67 -25.03
C ASP A 155 -10.58 -44.22 -26.28
N GLY A 156 -10.02 -43.29 -27.07
CA GLY A 156 -10.60 -42.77 -28.30
C GLY A 156 -11.49 -41.53 -28.13
N ARG A 157 -11.74 -41.07 -26.90
CA ARG A 157 -12.48 -39.82 -26.63
C ARG A 157 -11.60 -38.60 -26.95
N LYS A 158 -12.21 -37.51 -27.40
CA LYS A 158 -11.51 -36.25 -27.72
C LYS A 158 -12.05 -35.11 -26.88
N PHE A 159 -11.17 -34.45 -26.14
CA PHE A 159 -11.47 -33.21 -25.45
C PHE A 159 -11.04 -32.04 -26.35
N GLN A 160 -12.00 -31.54 -27.14
CA GLN A 160 -11.75 -30.54 -28.17
C GLN A 160 -11.73 -29.13 -27.61
N GLN A 161 -11.17 -28.17 -28.33
CA GLN A 161 -11.24 -26.74 -27.99
C GLN A 161 -10.58 -26.36 -26.66
N VAL A 162 -9.35 -26.83 -26.42
CA VAL A 162 -8.54 -26.35 -25.28
C VAL A 162 -7.59 -25.25 -25.74
N PRO A 163 -7.45 -24.13 -25.02
CA PRO A 163 -6.51 -23.08 -25.41
C PRO A 163 -5.06 -23.59 -25.49
N LEU A 164 -4.51 -23.71 -26.71
CA LEU A 164 -3.18 -24.30 -26.94
C LEU A 164 -2.08 -23.49 -26.25
N LYS A 165 -2.22 -22.16 -26.25
CA LYS A 165 -1.29 -21.23 -25.60
C LYS A 165 -1.15 -21.49 -24.10
N THR A 166 -2.26 -21.77 -23.41
CA THR A 166 -2.26 -22.04 -21.95
C THR A 166 -1.61 -23.38 -21.62
N ILE A 167 -1.80 -24.38 -22.51
CA ILE A 167 -1.11 -25.67 -22.43
C ILE A 167 0.41 -25.48 -22.57
N GLU A 168 0.84 -24.72 -23.59
CA GLU A 168 2.26 -24.47 -23.86
C GLU A 168 2.96 -23.74 -22.70
N ILE A 169 2.34 -22.68 -22.18
CA ILE A 169 2.85 -21.94 -21.01
C ILE A 169 3.00 -22.89 -19.82
N SER A 170 1.98 -23.69 -19.51
CA SER A 170 2.00 -24.62 -18.39
C SER A 170 3.12 -25.67 -18.51
N LYS A 171 3.43 -26.11 -19.75
CA LYS A 171 4.55 -27.02 -20.01
C LYS A 171 5.91 -26.35 -19.86
N THR A 172 6.06 -25.10 -20.30
CA THR A 172 7.32 -24.35 -20.12
C THR A 172 7.65 -24.13 -18.64
N GLU A 173 6.63 -24.06 -17.79
CA GLU A 173 6.76 -23.99 -16.33
C GLU A 173 7.05 -25.34 -15.67
N GLY A 174 7.16 -26.43 -16.44
CA GLY A 174 7.45 -27.77 -15.93
C GLY A 174 6.27 -28.45 -15.21
N LYS A 175 5.04 -28.01 -15.45
CA LYS A 175 3.84 -28.62 -14.86
C LYS A 175 3.39 -29.85 -15.66
N ASN A 176 2.94 -30.87 -14.94
CA ASN A 176 2.26 -32.04 -15.49
C ASN A 176 0.81 -31.70 -15.84
N LEU A 177 0.33 -32.23 -16.97
CA LEU A 177 -1.04 -32.02 -17.44
C LEU A 177 -1.92 -33.25 -17.14
N PHE A 178 -3.10 -32.97 -16.61
CA PHE A 178 -4.09 -33.95 -16.20
C PHE A 178 -5.46 -33.60 -16.81
N LEU A 179 -6.19 -34.61 -17.27
CA LEU A 179 -7.63 -34.52 -17.48
C LEU A 179 -8.31 -35.32 -16.38
N ILE A 180 -9.17 -34.67 -15.61
CA ILE A 180 -9.84 -35.26 -14.45
C ILE A 180 -11.34 -35.31 -14.73
N GLU A 181 -11.96 -36.47 -14.54
CA GLU A 181 -13.40 -36.66 -14.72
C GLU A 181 -14.09 -36.80 -13.36
N TYR A 182 -14.98 -35.88 -13.03
CA TYR A 182 -15.87 -35.97 -11.88
C TYR A 182 -17.28 -36.35 -12.32
N ASP A 183 -18.07 -36.96 -11.44
CA ASP A 183 -19.52 -37.10 -11.65
C ASP A 183 -20.29 -36.09 -10.77
N LEU A 184 -20.98 -35.12 -11.40
CA LEU A 184 -21.74 -34.10 -10.66
C LEU A 184 -22.84 -34.69 -9.77
N ILE A 185 -23.33 -35.89 -10.06
CA ILE A 185 -24.36 -36.54 -9.25
C ILE A 185 -23.71 -37.35 -8.12
N SER A 186 -22.80 -38.29 -8.43
CA SER A 186 -22.24 -39.17 -7.39
C SER A 186 -21.08 -38.56 -6.59
N ASP A 187 -20.26 -37.68 -7.17
CA ASP A 187 -19.09 -37.11 -6.47
C ASP A 187 -19.38 -35.81 -5.73
N PHE A 188 -20.37 -35.02 -6.18
CA PHE A 188 -20.73 -33.76 -5.51
C PHE A 188 -21.98 -33.90 -4.65
N GLN A 189 -23.04 -34.58 -5.15
CA GLN A 189 -24.30 -34.68 -4.41
C GLN A 189 -24.26 -35.73 -3.28
N GLN A 190 -23.69 -36.93 -3.51
CA GLN A 190 -23.62 -37.97 -2.46
C GLN A 190 -22.50 -37.75 -1.43
N LYS A 191 -21.40 -37.06 -1.80
CA LYS A 191 -20.27 -36.79 -0.89
C LYS A 191 -20.32 -35.41 -0.23
N SER A 192 -21.41 -34.65 -0.41
CA SER A 192 -21.61 -33.29 0.12
C SER A 192 -20.49 -32.28 -0.20
N LYS A 193 -19.71 -32.51 -1.26
CA LYS A 193 -18.70 -31.56 -1.73
C LYS A 193 -19.35 -30.54 -2.64
N LYS A 194 -19.09 -29.25 -2.42
CA LYS A 194 -19.60 -28.19 -3.32
C LYS A 194 -18.68 -28.06 -4.54
N PRO A 195 -19.21 -27.92 -5.78
CA PRO A 195 -18.41 -27.70 -6.99
C PRO A 195 -17.37 -26.58 -6.86
N MET A 196 -17.78 -25.45 -6.27
CA MET A 196 -16.89 -24.31 -6.03
C MET A 196 -15.75 -24.60 -5.06
N GLU A 197 -15.96 -25.48 -4.09
CA GLU A 197 -14.92 -25.86 -3.12
C GLU A 197 -13.86 -26.75 -3.77
N VAL A 198 -14.27 -27.69 -4.64
CA VAL A 198 -13.34 -28.50 -5.43
C VAL A 198 -12.53 -27.61 -6.37
N LEU A 199 -13.19 -26.72 -7.12
CA LEU A 199 -12.49 -25.79 -8.02
C LEU A 199 -11.52 -24.86 -7.26
N SER A 200 -11.91 -24.37 -6.08
CA SER A 200 -11.05 -23.55 -5.22
C SER A 200 -9.83 -24.33 -4.70
N ASN A 201 -10.02 -25.58 -4.28
CA ASN A 201 -8.92 -26.42 -3.81
C ASN A 201 -7.96 -26.82 -4.94
N LEU A 202 -8.47 -27.05 -6.15
CA LEU A 202 -7.63 -27.28 -7.34
C LEU A 202 -6.84 -26.03 -7.70
N ALA A 203 -7.45 -24.85 -7.66
CA ALA A 203 -6.77 -23.58 -7.94
C ALA A 203 -5.63 -23.27 -6.94
N LYS A 204 -5.71 -23.77 -5.70
CA LYS A 204 -4.62 -23.64 -4.70
C LYS A 204 -3.41 -24.53 -5.01
N THR A 205 -3.58 -25.57 -5.81
CA THR A 205 -2.58 -26.63 -6.02
C THR A 205 -2.13 -26.77 -7.48
N GLY A 206 -2.68 -25.95 -8.38
CA GLY A 206 -2.32 -25.88 -9.79
C GLY A 206 -3.23 -24.94 -10.58
N THR A 207 -3.15 -25.03 -11.90
CA THR A 207 -3.87 -24.15 -12.83
C THR A 207 -4.97 -24.95 -13.54
N VAL A 208 -6.23 -24.52 -13.42
CA VAL A 208 -7.34 -25.07 -14.22
C VAL A 208 -7.28 -24.43 -15.61
N ILE A 209 -7.05 -25.25 -16.64
CA ILE A 209 -6.92 -24.80 -18.03
C ILE A 209 -8.29 -24.69 -18.68
N GLU A 210 -9.13 -25.73 -18.54
CA GLU A 210 -10.45 -25.78 -19.16
C GLU A 210 -11.39 -26.69 -18.37
N THR A 211 -12.69 -26.40 -18.38
CA THR A 211 -13.72 -27.22 -17.73
C THR A 211 -14.90 -27.45 -18.66
N ARG A 212 -15.36 -28.69 -18.78
CA ARG A 212 -16.52 -29.02 -19.62
C ARG A 212 -17.43 -30.03 -18.94
N ILE A 213 -18.73 -29.90 -19.18
CA ILE A 213 -19.70 -30.94 -18.88
C ILE A 213 -19.94 -31.73 -20.17
N ASP A 214 -19.71 -33.05 -20.12
CA ASP A 214 -20.00 -33.93 -21.25
C ASP A 214 -21.52 -34.16 -21.33
N THR A 215 -22.16 -33.44 -22.26
CA THR A 215 -23.61 -33.54 -22.49
C THR A 215 -24.01 -34.80 -23.23
N ASP A 216 -23.11 -35.39 -24.04
CA ASP A 216 -23.37 -36.63 -24.77
C ASP A 216 -23.31 -37.83 -23.83
N GLY A 217 -22.35 -37.80 -22.88
CA GLY A 217 -22.23 -38.79 -21.81
C GLY A 217 -23.31 -38.69 -20.71
N ALA A 218 -24.00 -37.55 -20.61
CA ALA A 218 -25.07 -37.35 -19.63
C ALA A 218 -26.40 -38.00 -20.03
N GLY A 219 -26.62 -38.35 -21.31
CA GLY A 219 -27.88 -38.94 -21.81
C GLY A 219 -29.04 -37.94 -21.89
N MET A 220 -30.22 -38.37 -22.36
CA MET A 220 -31.40 -37.50 -22.46
C MET A 220 -32.34 -37.68 -21.26
N LEU A 221 -32.99 -36.59 -20.80
CA LEU A 221 -34.07 -36.68 -19.79
C LEU A 221 -35.25 -37.57 -20.21
N SER A 222 -35.37 -37.86 -21.52
CA SER A 222 -36.38 -38.77 -22.08
C SER A 222 -36.02 -40.24 -21.99
N ASP A 223 -34.76 -40.57 -21.68
CA ASP A 223 -34.38 -41.94 -21.37
C ASP A 223 -35.05 -42.33 -20.05
N ALA A 224 -35.67 -43.52 -20.00
CA ALA A 224 -36.48 -43.93 -18.86
C ALA A 224 -35.60 -44.19 -17.62
N GLY A 225 -35.28 -43.12 -16.90
CA GLY A 225 -34.44 -43.07 -15.71
C GLY A 225 -33.72 -41.73 -15.62
N MET A 226 -33.57 -41.16 -14.41
CA MET A 226 -32.69 -39.99 -14.23
C MET A 226 -31.30 -40.33 -14.81
N PRO A 227 -30.64 -39.40 -15.52
CA PRO A 227 -29.29 -39.63 -16.03
C PRO A 227 -28.40 -40.02 -14.86
N GLY A 228 -27.86 -41.24 -14.89
CA GLY A 228 -27.21 -41.85 -13.73
C GLY A 228 -25.84 -41.25 -13.40
N LYS A 229 -25.29 -40.43 -14.30
CA LYS A 229 -23.99 -39.75 -14.19
C LYS A 229 -24.02 -38.46 -15.01
N ILE A 230 -23.41 -37.39 -14.50
CA ILE A 230 -23.14 -36.18 -15.29
C ILE A 230 -21.63 -35.95 -15.25
N PRO A 231 -20.89 -36.35 -16.30
CA PRO A 231 -19.44 -36.21 -16.32
C PRO A 231 -19.03 -34.74 -16.43
N PHE A 232 -18.23 -34.28 -15.46
CA PHE A 232 -17.59 -32.98 -15.43
C PHE A 232 -16.08 -33.16 -15.57
N GLN A 233 -15.56 -32.74 -16.70
CA GLN A 233 -14.18 -32.92 -17.11
C GLN A 233 -13.39 -31.63 -16.89
N ILE A 234 -12.19 -31.75 -16.32
CA ILE A 234 -11.30 -30.63 -16.01
C ILE A 234 -9.92 -30.92 -16.60
N VAL A 235 -9.43 -30.04 -17.47
CA VAL A 235 -8.02 -30.00 -17.86
C VAL A 235 -7.27 -29.16 -16.85
N PHE A 236 -6.25 -29.75 -16.22
CA PHE A 236 -5.55 -29.17 -15.08
C PHE A 236 -4.04 -29.34 -15.21
N ALA A 237 -3.28 -28.30 -14.86
CA ALA A 237 -1.82 -28.31 -14.83
C ALA A 237 -1.30 -28.17 -13.40
N SER A 238 -0.42 -29.08 -12.96
CA SER A 238 0.21 -28.99 -11.64
C SER A 238 1.60 -29.61 -11.61
N ILE A 239 2.42 -29.16 -10.67
CA ILE A 239 3.79 -29.66 -10.42
C ILE A 239 3.75 -31.04 -9.71
N ILE A 240 2.56 -31.49 -9.30
CA ILE A 240 2.37 -32.72 -8.53
C ILE A 240 2.72 -33.97 -9.35
N GLU A 241 3.39 -34.92 -8.69
CA GLU A 241 3.75 -36.22 -9.26
C GLU A 241 2.53 -37.13 -9.44
N TYR A 242 2.59 -38.04 -10.42
CA TYR A 242 1.45 -38.85 -10.85
C TYR A 242 0.90 -39.80 -9.79
N ASP A 243 1.72 -40.21 -8.81
CA ASP A 243 1.35 -41.09 -7.71
C ASP A 243 0.53 -40.40 -6.61
N MET A 244 0.62 -39.07 -6.51
CA MET A 244 -0.13 -38.26 -5.54
C MET A 244 -1.49 -37.76 -6.06
N ALA A 245 -1.78 -37.95 -7.35
CA ALA A 245 -2.96 -37.42 -8.04
C ALA A 245 -4.30 -37.90 -7.44
N GLU A 246 -4.41 -39.18 -7.06
CA GLU A 246 -5.65 -39.74 -6.49
C GLU A 246 -6.03 -39.09 -5.15
N THR A 247 -5.03 -38.76 -4.33
CA THR A 247 -5.27 -38.09 -3.03
C THR A 247 -5.66 -36.63 -3.22
N LEU A 248 -5.00 -35.95 -4.16
CA LEU A 248 -5.25 -34.54 -4.46
C LEU A 248 -6.64 -34.32 -5.06
N PHE A 249 -6.99 -35.09 -6.09
CA PHE A 249 -8.24 -34.93 -6.83
C PHE A 249 -9.41 -35.62 -6.14
N GLY A 250 -9.15 -36.55 -5.22
CA GLY A 250 -10.19 -37.25 -4.46
C GLY A 250 -11.12 -38.10 -5.33
N VAL A 251 -10.65 -38.47 -6.52
CA VAL A 251 -11.32 -39.36 -7.49
C VAL A 251 -10.42 -40.55 -7.79
N ALA A 252 -11.02 -41.70 -8.05
CA ALA A 252 -10.26 -42.92 -8.31
C ALA A 252 -9.37 -42.77 -9.56
N ASN A 253 -8.20 -43.40 -9.57
CA ASN A 253 -7.22 -43.28 -10.66
C ASN A 253 -7.76 -43.57 -12.07
N ARG A 254 -8.84 -44.35 -12.19
CA ARG A 254 -9.54 -44.61 -13.46
C ARG A 254 -10.17 -43.36 -14.12
N TYR A 255 -10.35 -42.29 -13.35
CA TYR A 255 -10.94 -41.01 -13.77
C TYR A 255 -9.89 -39.89 -13.90
N ILE A 256 -8.61 -40.23 -13.76
CA ILE A 256 -7.48 -39.30 -13.91
C ILE A 256 -6.69 -39.77 -15.13
N HIS A 257 -6.62 -38.93 -16.15
CA HIS A 257 -5.89 -39.20 -17.38
C HIS A 257 -4.70 -38.25 -17.49
N ILE A 258 -3.51 -38.80 -17.67
CA ILE A 258 -2.30 -38.02 -17.91
C ILE A 258 -2.27 -37.60 -19.38
N ILE A 259 -2.08 -36.31 -19.64
CA ILE A 259 -2.03 -35.75 -20.99
C ILE A 259 -0.56 -35.66 -21.40
N THR A 260 -0.17 -36.46 -22.40
CA THR A 260 1.18 -36.45 -22.99
C THR A 260 1.19 -35.71 -24.33
N ASP A 261 2.37 -35.28 -24.79
CA ASP A 261 2.50 -34.43 -26.00
C ASP A 261 1.92 -35.04 -27.27
N ASP A 262 1.98 -36.37 -27.40
CA ASP A 262 1.39 -37.15 -28.49
C ASP A 262 -0.14 -37.15 -28.50
N MET A 263 -0.77 -36.74 -27.39
CA MET A 263 -2.23 -36.67 -27.25
C MET A 263 -2.78 -35.30 -27.64
N ILE A 264 -1.92 -34.29 -27.88
CA ILE A 264 -2.35 -32.91 -28.19
C ILE A 264 -2.18 -32.67 -29.69
N SER A 265 -3.28 -32.38 -30.37
CA SER A 265 -3.28 -31.99 -31.79
C SER A 265 -3.94 -30.64 -31.96
N GLU A 266 -3.41 -29.78 -32.83
CA GLU A 266 -4.04 -28.52 -33.18
C GLU A 266 -5.40 -28.79 -33.84
N SER A 267 -6.46 -28.15 -33.35
CA SER A 267 -7.82 -28.38 -33.86
C SER A 267 -7.97 -27.70 -35.23
N ALA A 268 -8.23 -28.49 -36.27
CA ALA A 268 -8.58 -27.94 -37.58
C ALA A 268 -9.98 -27.35 -37.49
N GLY A 269 -10.07 -26.01 -37.43
CA GLY A 269 -11.33 -25.29 -37.33
C GLY A 269 -12.32 -25.75 -38.42
N SER A 270 -13.45 -26.30 -37.99
CA SER A 270 -14.64 -26.55 -38.81
C SER A 270 -15.22 -25.20 -39.27
N ALA A 271 -14.68 -24.66 -40.37
CA ALA A 271 -15.28 -23.57 -41.09
C ALA A 271 -16.47 -24.12 -41.89
N GLY A 272 -17.70 -23.77 -41.50
CA GLY A 272 -18.90 -24.03 -42.29
C GLY A 272 -18.77 -23.43 -43.70
N GLU A 273 -19.04 -24.27 -44.69
CA GLU A 273 -18.95 -24.00 -46.13
C GLU A 273 -19.86 -22.84 -46.60
N ILE A 274 -19.31 -21.98 -47.46
CA ILE A 274 -20.04 -21.44 -48.62
C ILE A 274 -19.18 -21.74 -49.88
N PRO A 275 -19.70 -22.39 -50.94
CA PRO A 275 -18.92 -22.81 -52.12
C PRO A 275 -18.61 -21.66 -53.12
N PRO A 276 -17.76 -21.91 -54.14
CA PRO A 276 -16.73 -20.98 -54.63
C PRO A 276 -17.10 -20.20 -55.91
N PRO A 277 -16.20 -19.31 -56.38
CA PRO A 277 -15.79 -19.40 -57.78
C PRO A 277 -14.32 -19.79 -57.98
N LEU A 278 -14.16 -20.65 -58.99
CA LEU A 278 -12.99 -21.35 -59.55
C LEU A 278 -11.99 -20.42 -60.31
N PRO A 279 -10.82 -20.92 -60.77
CA PRO A 279 -9.50 -20.39 -60.42
C PRO A 279 -8.64 -19.97 -61.63
N GLN A 280 -7.40 -19.53 -61.35
CA GLN A 280 -6.11 -19.87 -62.00
C GLN A 280 -5.16 -18.65 -62.07
N PRO A 281 -3.84 -18.84 -62.25
CA PRO A 281 -2.97 -19.95 -61.82
C PRO A 281 -1.61 -19.50 -61.23
N VAL A 282 -1.08 -20.43 -60.43
CA VAL A 282 0.32 -20.74 -60.06
C VAL A 282 1.39 -20.30 -61.07
N GLU A 283 2.60 -19.98 -60.59
CA GLU A 283 3.76 -20.90 -60.68
C GLU A 283 5.02 -20.40 -59.91
N PRO A 284 5.96 -21.32 -59.59
CA PRO A 284 6.80 -21.29 -58.38
C PRO A 284 8.30 -21.19 -58.70
N VAL A 285 9.15 -21.03 -57.67
CA VAL A 285 10.59 -21.35 -57.80
C VAL A 285 11.11 -22.10 -56.55
N THR A 286 11.11 -23.42 -56.71
CA THR A 286 12.15 -24.42 -56.39
C THR A 286 13.14 -24.23 -55.22
N ALA A 287 13.17 -25.29 -54.41
CA ALA A 287 14.15 -25.68 -53.41
C ALA A 287 15.53 -26.09 -54.01
N THR A 288 16.63 -26.13 -53.24
CA THR A 288 17.15 -27.28 -52.45
C THR A 288 18.66 -26.99 -52.10
N PRO A 289 19.46 -27.88 -51.45
CA PRO A 289 19.87 -27.74 -50.04
C PRO A 289 21.40 -27.89 -49.83
N GLN A 290 21.91 -27.82 -48.59
CA GLN A 290 23.12 -28.58 -48.25
C GLN A 290 23.25 -28.93 -46.76
N SER A 291 23.81 -30.13 -46.55
CA SER A 291 23.84 -30.97 -45.35
C SER A 291 24.97 -30.69 -44.35
N ALA A 292 24.64 -30.94 -43.09
CA ALA A 292 25.31 -31.78 -42.07
C ALA A 292 26.83 -31.70 -41.82
N VAL A 293 27.20 -31.58 -40.53
CA VAL A 293 28.20 -32.45 -39.87
C VAL A 293 27.80 -32.70 -38.40
N MET A 294 27.77 -33.98 -38.01
CA MET A 294 27.63 -34.55 -36.66
C MET A 294 28.94 -34.50 -35.85
N ALA A 295 28.86 -34.33 -34.52
CA ALA A 295 29.67 -35.11 -33.56
C ALA A 295 29.14 -35.04 -32.10
N LYS A 296 28.93 -36.21 -31.50
CA LYS A 296 28.85 -36.57 -30.06
C LYS A 296 29.66 -37.91 -29.95
N PRO A 297 30.08 -38.50 -28.80
CA PRO A 297 29.62 -38.28 -27.41
C PRO A 297 30.61 -38.46 -26.21
N THR A 298 30.24 -37.89 -25.04
CA THR A 298 30.32 -38.39 -23.60
C THR A 298 31.67 -38.85 -22.96
N PRO A 299 31.72 -39.32 -21.67
CA PRO A 299 31.66 -38.55 -20.39
C PRO A 299 32.74 -38.97 -19.34
N VAL A 300 33.10 -38.16 -18.32
CA VAL A 300 33.70 -38.68 -17.05
C VAL A 300 33.36 -37.79 -15.84
N ALA A 301 33.21 -38.45 -14.70
CA ALA A 301 32.66 -38.07 -13.41
C ALA A 301 33.54 -37.26 -12.43
N SER A 302 32.86 -36.65 -11.44
CA SER A 302 33.13 -36.40 -9.99
C SER A 302 34.45 -36.87 -9.34
N PRO A 303 34.91 -36.30 -8.18
CA PRO A 303 34.07 -35.97 -7.00
C PRO A 303 34.47 -34.76 -6.11
N ALA A 304 33.56 -34.49 -5.15
CA ALA A 304 33.62 -33.55 -4.03
C ALA A 304 34.72 -33.82 -2.98
N PRO A 305 34.90 -32.90 -2.02
CA PRO A 305 35.12 -33.28 -0.62
C PRO A 305 34.21 -32.57 0.39
N ALA A 306 33.94 -33.32 1.46
CA ALA A 306 33.11 -32.99 2.62
C ALA A 306 33.94 -32.44 3.81
N VAL A 307 33.31 -31.61 4.66
CA VAL A 307 33.71 -31.33 6.05
C VAL A 307 32.41 -31.03 6.84
N ALA A 308 31.82 -32.01 7.54
CA ALA A 308 31.95 -32.36 8.97
C ALA A 308 31.26 -31.40 9.97
N LYS A 309 30.20 -31.93 10.62
CA LYS A 309 29.49 -31.42 11.82
C LYS A 309 30.27 -31.75 13.11
N PRO A 310 30.00 -31.02 14.22
CA PRO A 310 30.11 -31.57 15.58
C PRO A 310 28.73 -31.79 16.24
N GLN A 311 28.67 -32.78 17.12
CA GLN A 311 27.53 -33.25 17.92
C GLN A 311 27.56 -32.74 19.38
N ASP A 312 26.34 -32.51 19.90
CA ASP A 312 25.76 -32.84 21.22
C ASP A 312 26.07 -32.15 22.58
N LYS A 313 24.92 -31.71 23.15
CA LYS A 313 24.39 -31.80 24.54
C LYS A 313 24.44 -30.56 25.47
N PRO A 314 23.47 -30.41 26.41
CA PRO A 314 22.08 -30.94 26.44
C PRO A 314 20.99 -29.88 26.75
N ALA A 315 19.79 -30.16 26.25
CA ALA A 315 18.55 -29.46 26.57
C ALA A 315 18.08 -29.74 28.01
N VAL A 316 17.70 -28.67 28.71
CA VAL A 316 16.98 -28.70 29.98
C VAL A 316 15.48 -28.87 29.69
N LYS A 317 14.87 -29.83 30.37
CA LYS A 317 13.42 -30.04 30.44
C LYS A 317 12.80 -29.02 31.40
N GLU A 318 11.77 -28.30 30.94
CA GLU A 318 10.66 -27.82 31.77
C GLU A 318 9.43 -27.68 30.84
N THR A 319 8.61 -28.72 30.80
CA THR A 319 7.27 -28.79 31.42
C THR A 319 6.21 -27.96 30.68
N THR A 320 5.60 -28.62 29.70
CA THR A 320 4.25 -28.33 29.20
C THR A 320 3.25 -28.45 30.36
N VAL A 321 2.52 -27.37 30.64
CA VAL A 321 1.25 -27.43 31.36
C VAL A 321 0.15 -27.10 30.37
N THR A 322 -0.73 -28.07 30.17
CA THR A 322 -1.99 -27.95 29.44
C THR A 322 -3.12 -27.73 30.45
N ASN A 323 -4.14 -26.99 30.00
CA ASN A 323 -5.47 -26.73 30.59
C ASN A 323 -5.57 -25.68 31.72
N SER A 324 -6.33 -24.62 31.46
CA SER A 324 -7.79 -24.72 31.51
C SER A 324 -8.48 -23.57 30.77
N GLN A 325 -9.57 -23.93 30.10
CA GLN A 325 -10.59 -23.03 29.57
C GLN A 325 -11.21 -22.22 30.72
N GLU A 326 -11.30 -20.90 30.57
CA GLU A 326 -12.42 -20.14 31.11
C GLU A 326 -12.97 -19.22 30.04
N LYS A 327 -14.28 -19.32 29.87
CA LYS A 327 -15.11 -18.62 28.90
C LYS A 327 -15.47 -17.25 29.48
N ASP A 328 -15.09 -16.23 28.74
CA ASP A 328 -15.82 -15.00 28.43
C ASP A 328 -16.85 -14.46 29.44
N LEU A 329 -16.55 -13.27 29.95
CA LEU A 329 -17.55 -12.24 30.24
C LEU A 329 -17.02 -10.91 29.67
N GLY A 330 -17.60 -10.51 28.55
CA GLY A 330 -17.25 -9.32 27.81
C GLY A 330 -17.42 -8.01 28.57
N ILE A 331 -16.52 -7.07 28.25
CA ILE A 331 -16.77 -5.63 28.28
C ILE A 331 -16.11 -5.07 27.03
N GLY A 332 -16.91 -4.42 26.18
CA GLY A 332 -16.42 -3.74 24.99
C GLY A 332 -15.29 -2.77 25.33
N GLY A 333 -14.11 -3.03 24.78
CA GLY A 333 -12.94 -2.17 24.86
C GLY A 333 -12.46 -1.89 23.44
N LYS A 334 -12.31 -0.60 23.12
CA LYS A 334 -11.63 -0.11 21.91
C LYS A 334 -10.33 -0.89 21.64
N PRO A 335 -9.91 -1.03 20.37
CA PRO A 335 -8.69 -1.75 20.03
C PRO A 335 -7.51 -1.19 20.83
N GLN A 336 -6.85 -2.05 21.62
CA GLN A 336 -5.66 -1.65 22.36
C GLN A 336 -4.50 -1.51 21.39
N SER A 337 -4.07 -0.27 21.15
CA SER A 337 -2.81 0.01 20.46
C SER A 337 -1.67 -0.61 21.27
N SER A 338 -1.00 -1.63 20.72
CA SER A 338 0.17 -2.20 21.38
C SER A 338 1.32 -1.18 21.40
N LEU A 339 1.83 -0.85 22.58
CA LEU A 339 2.95 0.08 22.75
C LEU A 339 4.23 -0.72 22.96
N ARG A 340 5.20 -0.55 22.06
CA ARG A 340 6.50 -1.22 22.17
C ARG A 340 7.39 -0.43 23.13
N VAL A 341 7.57 -0.93 24.35
CA VAL A 341 8.33 -0.24 25.40
C VAL A 341 9.72 -0.85 25.55
N ASN A 342 10.75 0.01 25.68
CA ASN A 342 12.11 -0.43 25.97
C ASN A 342 12.22 -1.00 27.40
N VAL A 343 12.85 -2.16 27.58
CA VAL A 343 13.00 -2.81 28.89
C VAL A 343 13.77 -1.93 29.90
N GLY A 344 14.78 -1.18 29.46
CA GLY A 344 15.53 -0.27 30.34
C GLY A 344 14.71 0.94 30.83
N LEU A 345 13.65 1.29 30.12
CA LEU A 345 12.73 2.34 30.54
C LEU A 345 11.84 1.86 31.69
N LEU A 346 11.41 0.59 31.68
CA LEU A 346 10.69 0.00 32.82
C LEU A 346 11.53 0.05 34.10
N ASP A 347 12.82 -0.26 34.02
CA ASP A 347 13.71 -0.19 35.17
C ASP A 347 13.84 1.25 35.72
N THR A 348 13.97 2.23 34.83
CA THR A 348 13.99 3.66 35.21
C THR A 348 12.69 4.08 35.89
N LEU A 349 11.52 3.73 35.32
CA LEU A 349 10.21 4.04 35.90
C LEU A 349 10.02 3.35 37.26
N MET A 350 10.48 2.12 37.43
CA MET A 350 10.43 1.39 38.71
C MET A 350 11.29 2.05 39.78
N ASN A 351 12.51 2.51 39.42
CA ASN A 351 13.38 3.24 40.33
C ASN A 351 12.77 4.57 40.76
N LEU A 352 12.25 5.36 39.81
CA LEU A 352 11.57 6.64 40.09
C LEU A 352 10.33 6.43 40.98
N ALA A 353 9.54 5.39 40.74
CA ALA A 353 8.41 5.04 41.59
C ALA A 353 8.86 4.69 43.03
N GLY A 354 9.98 3.98 43.18
CA GLY A 354 10.59 3.69 44.48
C GLY A 354 11.04 4.97 45.21
N GLU A 355 11.74 5.87 44.50
CA GLU A 355 12.17 7.16 45.06
C GLU A 355 11.00 8.07 45.45
N LEU A 356 9.92 8.05 44.66
CA LEU A 356 8.70 8.81 44.95
C LEU A 356 8.03 8.33 46.23
N VAL A 357 7.93 7.01 46.43
CA VAL A 357 7.37 6.42 47.65
C VAL A 357 8.22 6.78 48.88
N LEU A 358 9.54 6.72 48.76
CA LEU A 358 10.46 7.11 49.82
C LEU A 358 10.33 8.60 50.17
N SER A 359 10.29 9.47 49.17
CA SER A 359 10.16 10.92 49.34
C SER A 359 8.80 11.30 49.94
N ARG A 360 7.71 10.62 49.53
CA ARG A 360 6.38 10.78 50.13
C ARG A 360 6.38 10.38 51.61
N ASN A 361 7.05 9.29 51.97
CA ASN A 361 7.12 8.85 53.37
C ASN A 361 7.96 9.82 54.22
N GLN A 362 9.05 10.37 53.67
CA GLN A 362 9.85 11.41 54.32
C GLN A 362 9.05 12.70 54.52
N LEU A 363 8.24 13.10 53.53
CA LEU A 363 7.32 14.23 53.63
C LEU A 363 6.33 14.03 54.78
N LEU A 364 5.66 12.86 54.85
CA LEU A 364 4.72 12.54 55.92
C LEU A 364 5.37 12.54 57.31
N GLN A 365 6.60 12.03 57.43
CA GLN A 365 7.37 12.09 58.67
C GLN A 365 7.73 13.53 59.06
N GLY A 366 8.15 14.36 58.09
CA GLY A 366 8.44 15.78 58.29
C GLY A 366 7.21 16.56 58.77
N VAL A 367 6.05 16.32 58.17
CA VAL A 367 4.77 16.90 58.58
C VAL A 367 4.38 16.47 59.99
N ASN A 368 4.46 15.16 60.30
CA ASN A 368 4.13 14.64 61.63
C ASN A 368 5.08 15.15 62.71
N ALA A 369 6.35 15.35 62.37
CA ALA A 369 7.35 15.93 63.27
C ALA A 369 7.31 17.48 63.32
N SER A 370 6.41 18.12 62.57
CA SER A 370 6.33 19.59 62.41
C SER A 370 7.66 20.23 61.96
N ASN A 371 8.48 19.49 61.21
CA ASN A 371 9.76 19.96 60.69
C ASN A 371 9.60 20.55 59.29
N VAL A 372 9.29 21.85 59.25
CA VAL A 372 9.03 22.60 58.00
C VAL A 372 10.16 22.44 56.98
N LYS A 373 11.42 22.47 57.41
CA LYS A 373 12.57 22.37 56.50
C LYS A 373 12.71 20.99 55.88
N ALA A 374 12.41 19.92 56.62
CA ALA A 374 12.38 18.56 56.09
C ALA A 374 11.22 18.36 55.10
N THR A 375 10.06 18.96 55.39
CA THR A 375 8.89 18.95 54.50
C THR A 375 9.19 19.67 53.18
N GLU A 376 9.79 20.86 53.22
CA GLU A 376 10.14 21.63 52.02
C GLU A 376 11.14 20.90 51.12
N LEU A 377 12.21 20.33 51.70
CA LEU A 377 13.18 19.52 50.95
C LEU A 377 12.55 18.27 50.33
N SER A 378 11.66 17.60 51.07
CA SER A 378 10.95 16.42 50.54
C SER A 378 9.99 16.80 49.42
N SER A 379 9.34 17.98 49.50
CA SER A 379 8.48 18.51 48.44
C SER A 379 9.28 18.78 47.16
N GLN A 380 10.40 19.50 47.25
CA GLN A 380 11.27 19.77 46.09
C GLN A 380 11.77 18.48 45.44
N ARG A 381 12.10 17.46 46.24
CA ARG A 381 12.52 16.17 45.72
C ARG A 381 11.38 15.42 45.02
N ILE A 382 10.16 15.51 45.55
CA ILE A 382 8.96 14.98 44.87
C ILE A 382 8.77 15.68 43.54
N ASP A 383 8.86 17.02 43.48
CA ASP A 383 8.69 17.78 42.24
C ASP A 383 9.73 17.40 41.17
N MET A 384 10.97 17.15 41.59
CA MET A 384 12.02 16.66 40.69
C MET A 384 11.71 15.25 40.16
N ILE A 385 11.36 14.31 41.06
CA ILE A 385 11.04 12.92 40.67
C ILE A 385 9.80 12.87 39.78
N THR A 386 8.77 13.69 40.05
CA THR A 386 7.56 13.73 39.21
C THR A 386 7.86 14.29 37.83
N SER A 387 8.74 15.29 37.73
CA SER A 387 9.20 15.82 36.43
C SER A 387 9.99 14.77 35.63
N GLU A 388 10.92 14.07 36.27
CA GLU A 388 11.67 12.97 35.63
C GLU A 388 10.77 11.81 35.21
N LEU A 389 9.78 11.47 36.03
CA LEU A 389 8.78 10.45 35.70
C LEU A 389 7.96 10.85 34.49
N GLN A 390 7.52 12.11 34.43
CA GLN A 390 6.79 12.65 33.28
C GLN A 390 7.66 12.59 32.02
N GLU A 391 8.91 13.02 32.08
CA GLU A 391 9.84 12.97 30.94
C GLU A 391 10.07 11.53 30.46
N ALA A 392 10.28 10.59 31.39
CA ALA A 392 10.46 9.17 31.07
C ALA A 392 9.21 8.58 30.41
N ILE A 393 8.01 8.94 30.86
CA ILE A 393 6.75 8.53 30.22
C ILE A 393 6.63 9.14 28.83
N MET A 394 6.94 10.43 28.67
CA MET A 394 6.90 11.10 27.36
C MET A 394 7.81 10.40 26.35
N ARG A 395 9.02 9.97 26.76
CA ARG A 395 9.93 9.18 25.92
C ARG A 395 9.35 7.86 25.43
N THR A 396 8.38 7.24 26.12
CA THR A 396 7.73 6.01 25.63
C THR A 396 6.90 6.23 24.37
N ARG A 397 6.48 7.48 24.13
CA ARG A 397 5.50 7.88 23.13
C ARG A 397 6.07 8.81 22.06
N MET A 398 7.36 9.14 22.20
CA MET A 398 8.10 9.89 21.21
C MET A 398 8.15 9.12 19.88
N GLN A 399 7.88 9.82 18.79
CA GLN A 399 8.12 9.34 17.44
C GLN A 399 8.92 10.41 16.68
N PRO A 400 9.75 10.02 15.71
CA PRO A 400 10.42 10.99 14.83
C PRO A 400 9.40 11.81 14.02
N ILE A 401 9.66 13.10 13.86
CA ILE A 401 8.83 14.00 13.03
C ILE A 401 8.99 13.71 11.53
N ALA A 402 10.00 12.92 11.13
CA ALA A 402 10.28 12.52 9.75
C ALA A 402 9.04 12.13 8.95
N ASN A 403 8.13 11.35 9.56
CA ASN A 403 6.93 10.84 8.88
C ASN A 403 6.03 12.00 8.39
N ILE A 404 5.91 13.07 9.17
CA ILE A 404 5.13 14.25 8.79
C ILE A 404 5.92 15.11 7.79
N LEU A 405 7.21 15.33 8.02
CA LEU A 405 8.02 16.18 7.13
C LEU A 405 8.13 15.60 5.73
N ASN A 406 8.33 14.29 5.61
CA ASN A 406 8.43 13.60 4.32
C ASN A 406 7.13 13.78 3.52
N LYS A 407 5.96 13.68 4.17
CA LYS A 407 4.65 13.92 3.54
C LYS A 407 4.56 15.29 2.85
N PHE A 408 5.18 16.33 3.41
CA PHE A 408 5.16 17.66 2.80
C PHE A 408 5.93 17.75 1.48
N THR A 409 6.91 16.87 1.23
CA THR A 409 7.60 16.77 -0.07
C THR A 409 6.61 16.55 -1.19
N ARG A 410 5.67 15.63 -0.97
CA ARG A 410 4.61 15.33 -1.93
C ARG A 410 3.62 16.49 -2.07
N VAL A 411 3.13 17.03 -0.94
CA VAL A 411 2.13 18.11 -0.93
C VAL A 411 2.66 19.34 -1.66
N VAL A 412 3.88 19.79 -1.35
CA VAL A 412 4.50 20.95 -2.00
C VAL A 412 4.64 20.71 -3.49
N ARG A 413 5.04 19.51 -3.89
CA ARG A 413 5.25 19.16 -5.29
C ARG A 413 3.95 19.12 -6.10
N ASP A 414 2.90 18.48 -5.56
CA ASP A 414 1.59 18.43 -6.21
C ASP A 414 1.00 19.84 -6.36
N LEU A 415 1.07 20.68 -5.31
CA LEU A 415 0.62 22.08 -5.39
C LEU A 415 1.49 22.92 -6.34
N SER A 416 2.80 22.71 -6.35
CA SER A 416 3.73 23.38 -7.28
C SER A 416 3.33 23.13 -8.73
N HIS A 417 3.02 21.87 -9.08
CA HIS A 417 2.51 21.51 -10.40
C HIS A 417 1.14 22.12 -10.70
N GLN A 418 0.20 22.04 -9.75
CA GLN A 418 -1.16 22.56 -9.93
C GLN A 418 -1.19 24.08 -10.19
N LEU A 419 -0.30 24.83 -9.54
CA LEU A 419 -0.23 26.29 -9.64
C LEU A 419 0.78 26.78 -10.69
N GLY A 420 1.51 25.89 -11.34
CA GLY A 420 2.57 26.24 -12.30
C GLY A 420 3.76 26.98 -11.67
N LYS A 421 4.07 26.67 -10.41
CA LYS A 421 5.24 27.22 -9.69
C LYS A 421 6.40 26.22 -9.73
N SER A 422 7.63 26.71 -9.59
CA SER A 422 8.82 25.88 -9.40
C SER A 422 9.31 26.09 -7.97
N ILE A 423 9.27 25.04 -7.15
CA ILE A 423 9.57 25.11 -5.72
C ILE A 423 10.53 23.99 -5.35
N GLU A 424 11.58 24.33 -4.61
CA GLU A 424 12.50 23.41 -3.95
C GLU A 424 12.19 23.37 -2.45
N LEU A 425 12.01 22.15 -1.92
CA LEU A 425 11.74 21.92 -0.51
C LEU A 425 13.00 21.38 0.18
N GLU A 426 13.47 22.08 1.21
CA GLU A 426 14.56 21.62 2.07
C GLU A 426 14.01 21.22 3.44
N ILE A 427 14.37 20.03 3.91
CA ILE A 427 13.91 19.48 5.19
C ILE A 427 15.12 19.23 6.09
N GLU A 428 15.15 19.89 7.24
CA GLU A 428 16.17 19.73 8.28
C GLU A 428 15.57 19.17 9.58
N GLY A 429 16.29 18.28 10.25
CA GLY A 429 15.88 17.77 11.57
C GLY A 429 14.85 16.64 11.54
N LYS A 430 14.90 15.76 10.53
CA LYS A 430 14.01 14.59 10.40
C LYS A 430 14.00 13.70 11.67
N ASP A 431 15.13 13.62 12.37
CA ASP A 431 15.32 12.78 13.57
C ASP A 431 14.77 13.39 14.86
N VAL A 432 14.19 14.60 14.81
CA VAL A 432 13.61 15.25 15.99
C VAL A 432 12.39 14.47 16.47
N GLU A 433 12.45 14.03 17.72
CA GLU A 433 11.38 13.27 18.37
C GLU A 433 10.30 14.19 18.97
N LEU A 434 9.02 13.81 18.81
CA LEU A 434 7.86 14.50 19.37
C LEU A 434 6.80 13.50 19.83
N ASP A 435 5.95 13.88 20.80
CA ASP A 435 4.87 13.01 21.28
C ASP A 435 3.88 12.65 20.16
N LYS A 436 3.48 11.37 20.09
CA LYS A 436 2.52 10.88 19.10
C LYS A 436 1.23 11.70 19.02
N THR A 437 0.63 12.11 20.14
CA THR A 437 -0.61 12.92 20.09
C THR A 437 -0.32 14.31 19.57
N ILE A 438 0.82 14.90 19.93
CA ILE A 438 1.22 16.20 19.39
C ILE A 438 1.44 16.07 17.88
N LEU A 439 2.16 15.03 17.40
CA LEU A 439 2.36 14.74 15.98
C LEU A 439 1.05 14.60 15.20
N GLU A 440 0.10 13.83 15.71
CA GLU A 440 -1.21 13.66 15.06
C GLU A 440 -1.97 14.99 14.99
N SER A 441 -1.93 15.79 16.04
CA SER A 441 -2.66 17.06 16.13
C SER A 441 -2.04 18.22 15.35
N ILE A 442 -0.71 18.22 15.16
CA ILE A 442 0.03 19.31 14.49
C ILE A 442 0.06 19.13 12.96
N ASN A 443 -0.32 17.95 12.46
CA ASN A 443 -0.34 17.63 11.04
C ASN A 443 -1.20 18.61 10.23
N ASP A 444 -2.44 18.85 10.66
CA ASP A 444 -3.37 19.76 10.00
C ASP A 444 -2.87 21.22 9.99
N PRO A 445 -2.46 21.82 11.15
CA PRO A 445 -1.80 23.13 11.20
C PRO A 445 -0.62 23.30 10.24
N LEU A 446 0.33 22.35 10.24
CA LEU A 446 1.53 22.45 9.41
C LEU A 446 1.20 22.32 7.92
N THR A 447 0.27 21.42 7.57
CA THR A 447 -0.23 21.30 6.18
C THR A 447 -0.78 22.64 5.69
N HIS A 448 -1.52 23.35 6.54
CA HIS A 448 -2.08 24.64 6.20
C HIS A 448 -0.99 25.71 6.01
N LEU A 449 0.00 25.78 6.89
CA LEU A 449 1.12 26.73 6.77
C LEU A 449 1.97 26.49 5.51
N VAL A 450 2.29 25.23 5.22
CA VAL A 450 3.03 24.85 4.02
C VAL A 450 2.22 25.19 2.76
N ARG A 451 0.91 24.89 2.75
CA ARG A 451 0.03 25.28 1.64
C ARG A 451 0.00 26.80 1.45
N ASN A 452 -0.10 27.60 2.50
CA ASN A 452 -0.09 29.07 2.39
C ASN A 452 1.24 29.59 1.81
N SER A 453 2.35 28.97 2.20
CA SER A 453 3.68 29.27 1.65
C SER A 453 3.71 29.00 0.15
N VAL A 454 3.15 27.88 -0.30
CA VAL A 454 3.08 27.51 -1.73
C VAL A 454 2.06 28.35 -2.52
N ASP A 455 0.86 28.58 -1.98
CA ASP A 455 -0.24 29.28 -2.66
C ASP A 455 -0.02 30.79 -2.73
N HIS A 456 0.36 31.40 -1.61
CA HIS A 456 0.40 32.85 -1.43
C HIS A 456 1.82 33.41 -1.22
N GLY A 457 2.71 32.64 -0.59
CA GLY A 457 4.10 33.04 -0.34
C GLY A 457 4.90 33.11 -1.64
N ILE A 458 5.14 31.95 -2.26
CA ILE A 458 5.99 31.81 -3.45
C ILE A 458 5.29 32.39 -4.69
N GLU A 459 5.99 33.25 -5.42
CA GLU A 459 5.53 33.84 -6.68
C GLU A 459 5.76 32.89 -7.88
N THR A 460 5.15 33.18 -9.03
CA THR A 460 5.41 32.40 -10.25
C THR A 460 6.84 32.65 -10.77
N PRO A 461 7.45 31.71 -11.52
CA PRO A 461 8.82 31.88 -12.02
C PRO A 461 9.03 33.20 -12.78
N MET A 462 8.03 33.62 -13.57
CA MET A 462 8.07 34.88 -14.32
C MET A 462 8.03 36.12 -13.41
N GLU A 463 7.23 36.10 -12.35
CA GLU A 463 7.19 37.19 -11.36
C GLU A 463 8.50 37.26 -10.56
N ARG A 464 9.09 36.10 -10.22
CA ARG A 464 10.36 36.03 -9.50
C ARG A 464 11.52 36.60 -10.32
N GLU A 465 11.59 36.26 -11.60
CA GLU A 465 12.58 36.83 -12.52
C GLU A 465 12.43 38.35 -12.67
N GLN A 466 11.20 38.87 -12.71
CA GLN A 466 10.95 40.32 -12.74
C GLN A 466 11.41 41.02 -11.46
N MET A 467 11.33 40.34 -10.31
CA MET A 467 11.83 40.83 -9.03
C MET A 467 13.34 40.58 -8.82
N GLY A 468 14.03 39.98 -9.80
CA GLY A 468 15.45 39.66 -9.72
C GLY A 468 15.80 38.49 -8.80
N LYS A 469 14.81 37.65 -8.47
CA LYS A 469 14.97 36.43 -7.66
C LYS A 469 15.25 35.21 -8.56
N ASN A 470 15.66 34.11 -7.94
CA ASN A 470 15.78 32.82 -8.62
C ASN A 470 14.40 32.37 -9.13
N GLY A 471 14.33 31.81 -10.34
CA GLY A 471 13.07 31.31 -10.94
C GLY A 471 12.45 30.15 -10.15
N THR A 472 13.26 29.41 -9.38
CA THR A 472 12.80 28.42 -8.41
C THR A 472 12.69 29.07 -7.02
N GLY A 473 11.52 28.94 -6.40
CA GLY A 473 11.27 29.33 -5.01
C GLY A 473 11.79 28.30 -4.03
N LYS A 474 12.15 28.73 -2.83
CA LYS A 474 12.71 27.86 -1.79
C LYS A 474 11.80 27.89 -0.56
N ILE A 475 11.45 26.70 -0.07
CA ILE A 475 10.75 26.50 1.20
C ILE A 475 11.64 25.61 2.08
N ILE A 476 11.87 26.02 3.33
CA ILE A 476 12.70 25.31 4.31
C ILE A 476 11.81 24.91 5.48
N LEU A 477 11.72 23.61 5.77
CA LEU A 477 11.13 23.09 7.00
C LEU A 477 12.25 22.61 7.92
N LYS A 478 12.34 23.20 9.10
CA LYS A 478 13.39 22.89 10.07
C LYS A 478 12.78 22.54 11.41
N ALA A 479 13.15 21.37 11.94
CA ALA A 479 12.82 20.97 13.30
C ALA A 479 14.09 20.88 14.16
N PHE A 480 14.07 21.39 15.39
CA PHE A 480 15.16 21.23 16.35
C PHE A 480 14.69 21.35 17.80
N HIS A 481 15.43 20.72 18.71
CA HIS A 481 15.25 20.90 20.14
C HIS A 481 16.05 22.11 20.63
N ASP A 482 15.39 23.07 21.30
CA ASP A 482 16.05 24.16 22.00
C ASP A 482 15.30 24.50 23.29
N ALA A 483 16.05 24.80 24.36
CA ALA A 483 15.51 25.15 25.68
C ALA A 483 14.41 24.22 26.26
N GLY A 484 14.43 22.92 25.91
CA GLY A 484 13.41 21.96 26.36
C GLY A 484 12.10 22.01 25.57
N GLN A 485 12.07 22.72 24.45
CA GLN A 485 10.97 22.80 23.51
C GLN A 485 11.40 22.29 22.14
N VAL A 486 10.42 21.81 21.36
CA VAL A 486 10.63 21.48 19.95
C VAL A 486 10.23 22.69 19.13
N ASN A 487 11.20 23.26 18.43
CA ASN A 487 10.99 24.38 17.51
C ASN A 487 10.81 23.83 16.10
N ILE A 488 9.70 24.20 15.45
CA ILE A 488 9.41 23.87 14.06
C ILE A 488 9.31 25.20 13.31
N VAL A 489 10.23 25.41 12.38
CA VAL A 489 10.34 26.65 11.59
C VAL A 489 9.99 26.33 10.14
N ILE A 490 9.12 27.15 9.54
CA ILE A 490 8.72 27.05 8.13
C ILE A 490 9.07 28.38 7.47
N SER A 491 10.11 28.37 6.64
CA SER A 491 10.62 29.56 5.98
C SER A 491 10.36 29.50 4.48
N ASP A 492 9.93 30.59 3.88
CA ASP A 492 9.77 30.76 2.43
C ASP A 492 10.49 32.00 1.92
N ASP A 493 11.07 31.95 0.72
CA ASP A 493 11.75 33.08 0.07
C ASP A 493 10.84 33.91 -0.85
N GLY A 494 9.54 33.88 -0.56
CA GLY A 494 8.48 34.45 -1.37
C GLY A 494 8.30 35.96 -1.20
N ARG A 495 7.09 36.42 -1.49
CA ARG A 495 6.78 37.86 -1.52
C ARG A 495 6.73 38.52 -0.14
N GLY A 496 6.72 37.71 0.93
CA GLY A 496 6.46 38.16 2.30
C GLY A 496 5.08 38.78 2.49
N LEU A 497 4.75 39.09 3.73
CA LEU A 497 3.49 39.71 4.13
C LEU A 497 3.62 41.23 4.09
N ASN A 498 2.62 41.89 3.50
CA ASN A 498 2.57 43.35 3.45
C ASN A 498 1.74 43.88 4.65
N PRO A 499 2.36 44.55 5.64
CA PRO A 499 1.69 44.96 6.87
C PRO A 499 0.53 45.93 6.63
N ASP A 500 0.67 46.84 5.65
CA ASP A 500 -0.34 47.86 5.36
C ASP A 500 -1.56 47.28 4.65
N LYS A 501 -1.37 46.27 3.79
CA LYS A 501 -2.49 45.53 3.19
C LYS A 501 -3.27 44.72 4.23
N ILE A 502 -2.56 44.08 5.16
CA ILE A 502 -3.18 43.32 6.26
C ILE A 502 -3.99 44.26 7.15
N ALA A 503 -3.40 45.38 7.58
CA ALA A 503 -4.08 46.37 8.41
C ALA A 503 -5.32 46.96 7.72
N SER A 504 -5.22 47.26 6.43
CA SER A 504 -6.35 47.78 5.63
C SER A 504 -7.48 46.75 5.53
N SER A 505 -7.17 45.46 5.32
CA SER A 505 -8.17 44.40 5.30
C SER A 505 -8.84 44.19 6.66
N ALA A 506 -8.08 44.29 7.75
CA ALA A 506 -8.62 44.22 9.11
C ALA A 506 -9.57 45.40 9.43
N LEU A 507 -9.27 46.59 8.91
CA LEU A 507 -10.14 47.77 9.02
C LEU A 507 -11.46 47.59 8.26
N GLU A 508 -11.40 47.12 7.01
CA GLU A 508 -12.60 46.87 6.19
C GLU A 508 -13.53 45.82 6.83
N LYS A 509 -12.94 44.82 7.48
CA LYS A 509 -13.68 43.77 8.23
C LYS A 509 -14.16 44.22 9.61
N GLY A 510 -13.81 45.43 10.06
CA GLY A 510 -14.20 45.98 11.36
C GLY A 510 -13.55 45.28 12.56
N LEU A 511 -12.44 44.56 12.37
CA LEU A 511 -11.73 43.84 13.42
C LEU A 511 -10.90 44.76 14.31
N ILE A 512 -10.47 45.91 13.77
CA ILE A 512 -9.65 46.92 14.45
C ILE A 512 -10.12 48.34 14.10
N SER A 513 -9.76 49.32 14.93
CA SER A 513 -10.04 50.74 14.67
C SER A 513 -8.87 51.42 13.96
N GLU A 514 -9.18 52.46 13.17
CA GLU A 514 -8.19 53.25 12.42
C GLU A 514 -7.16 53.91 13.35
N SER A 515 -7.58 54.33 14.54
CA SER A 515 -6.70 54.85 15.58
C SER A 515 -5.67 53.82 16.07
N ARG A 516 -6.06 52.54 16.16
CA ARG A 516 -5.20 51.47 16.66
C ARG A 516 -4.16 51.07 15.63
N VAL A 517 -4.53 51.04 14.34
CA VAL A 517 -3.58 50.76 13.24
C VAL A 517 -2.45 51.78 13.18
N ALA A 518 -2.76 53.06 13.43
CA ALA A 518 -1.77 54.14 13.38
C ALA A 518 -0.70 54.04 14.48
N GLU A 519 -0.99 53.36 15.60
CA GLU A 519 -0.07 53.15 16.72
C GLU A 519 0.71 51.83 16.62
N MET A 520 0.33 50.94 15.71
CA MET A 520 0.93 49.61 15.57
C MET A 520 2.22 49.65 14.75
N SER A 521 3.24 48.96 15.25
CA SER A 521 4.44 48.64 14.48
C SER A 521 4.13 47.67 13.33
N ASP A 522 5.01 47.58 12.34
CA ASP A 522 4.84 46.68 11.20
C ASP A 522 4.73 45.21 11.63
N LYS A 523 5.47 44.78 12.66
CA LYS A 523 5.34 43.43 13.25
C LYS A 523 3.93 43.19 13.81
N GLN A 524 3.42 44.13 14.61
CA GLN A 524 2.07 44.03 15.17
C GLN A 524 0.99 44.05 14.08
N LYS A 525 1.19 44.81 13.01
CA LYS A 525 0.26 44.80 11.86
C LYS A 525 0.26 43.44 11.16
N THR A 526 1.40 42.78 11.03
CA THR A 526 1.49 41.43 10.44
C THR A 526 0.78 40.39 11.31
N GLU A 527 0.91 40.47 12.64
CA GLU A 527 0.24 39.59 13.61
C GLU A 527 -1.30 39.66 13.56
N LEU A 528 -1.87 40.71 12.94
CA LEU A 528 -3.33 40.80 12.72
C LEU A 528 -3.88 39.62 11.89
N ILE A 529 -3.04 38.92 11.14
CA ILE A 529 -3.43 37.73 10.38
C ILE A 529 -3.99 36.60 11.26
N PHE A 530 -3.61 36.59 12.55
CA PHE A 530 -4.06 35.61 13.53
C PHE A 530 -5.42 35.96 14.16
N LEU A 531 -5.99 37.14 13.86
CA LEU A 531 -7.27 37.52 14.43
C LEU A 531 -8.41 36.61 13.93
N PRO A 532 -9.30 36.16 14.82
CA PRO A 532 -10.50 35.41 14.44
C PRO A 532 -11.31 36.15 13.38
N GLY A 533 -11.64 35.47 12.28
CA GLY A 533 -12.40 36.06 11.17
C GLY A 533 -11.59 36.94 10.20
N PHE A 534 -10.27 37.02 10.36
CA PHE A 534 -9.40 37.72 9.39
C PHE A 534 -9.38 37.05 8.01
N SER A 535 -9.58 35.73 7.95
CA SER A 535 -9.47 34.90 6.73
C SER A 535 -9.95 35.61 5.47
N THR A 536 -9.07 35.66 4.46
CA THR A 536 -9.25 36.39 3.20
C THR A 536 -10.10 35.65 2.17
N ALA A 537 -10.52 34.41 2.46
CA ALA A 537 -11.31 33.60 1.55
C ALA A 537 -12.73 34.15 1.40
N LYS A 538 -13.07 34.62 0.19
CA LYS A 538 -14.44 35.02 -0.20
C LYS A 538 -15.35 33.83 -0.51
N GLU A 539 -14.78 32.65 -0.73
CA GLU A 539 -15.49 31.38 -0.93
C GLU A 539 -14.81 30.28 -0.11
N VAL A 540 -15.60 29.42 0.52
CA VAL A 540 -15.13 28.21 1.20
C VAL A 540 -14.78 27.20 0.10
N THR A 541 -13.49 26.95 -0.15
CA THR A 541 -13.07 25.95 -1.13
C THR A 541 -13.25 24.53 -0.56
N ASP A 542 -13.96 23.67 -1.30
CA ASP A 542 -14.40 22.32 -0.93
C ASP A 542 -13.30 21.26 -0.68
N VAL A 543 -12.01 21.63 -0.64
CA VAL A 543 -10.91 20.65 -0.62
C VAL A 543 -10.47 20.25 0.80
N SER A 544 -11.07 20.83 1.84
CA SER A 544 -11.00 20.30 3.19
C SER A 544 -12.23 20.81 3.94
N GLY A 545 -13.12 19.93 4.39
CA GLY A 545 -14.46 20.26 4.90
C GLY A 545 -14.51 21.09 6.19
N ARG A 546 -13.52 21.95 6.45
CA ARG A 546 -13.48 22.95 7.51
C ARG A 546 -12.85 24.20 6.88
N GLY A 547 -13.56 25.33 6.88
CA GLY A 547 -12.99 26.61 6.43
C GLY A 547 -11.88 27.04 7.40
N VAL A 548 -10.66 26.53 7.21
CA VAL A 548 -9.53 26.75 8.11
C VAL A 548 -8.90 28.09 7.76
N GLY A 549 -9.03 29.08 8.63
CA GLY A 549 -8.21 30.29 8.61
C GLY A 549 -6.97 30.14 9.49
N MET A 550 -6.10 31.15 9.47
CA MET A 550 -4.93 31.22 10.36
C MET A 550 -5.31 31.25 11.85
N ASP A 551 -6.53 31.66 12.18
CA ASP A 551 -7.11 31.61 13.53
C ASP A 551 -7.27 30.18 14.05
N VAL A 552 -7.67 29.24 13.19
CA VAL A 552 -7.78 27.81 13.55
C VAL A 552 -6.40 27.20 13.79
N VAL A 553 -5.40 27.60 13.00
CA VAL A 553 -4.01 27.17 13.17
C VAL A 553 -3.48 27.60 14.54
N VAL A 554 -3.66 28.88 14.91
CA VAL A 554 -3.26 29.39 16.23
C VAL A 554 -3.99 28.67 17.35
N THR A 555 -5.31 28.55 17.25
CA THR A 555 -6.13 27.90 18.28
C THR A 555 -5.69 26.44 18.51
N ASN A 556 -5.37 25.72 17.44
CA ASN A 556 -4.89 24.35 17.53
C ASN A 556 -3.51 24.26 18.19
N ILE A 557 -2.58 25.15 17.85
CA ILE A 557 -1.23 25.18 18.44
C ILE A 557 -1.28 25.57 19.92
N GLU A 558 -2.10 26.57 20.29
CA GLU A 558 -2.30 26.99 21.68
C GLU A 558 -2.97 25.88 22.52
N ALA A 559 -3.90 25.12 21.94
CA ALA A 559 -4.54 23.99 22.62
C ALA A 559 -3.55 22.87 22.98
N LEU A 560 -2.42 22.79 22.28
CA LEU A 560 -1.31 21.87 22.56
C LEU A 560 -0.30 22.45 23.57
N GLY A 561 -0.51 23.69 24.04
CA GLY A 561 0.43 24.42 24.88
C GLY A 561 1.63 24.99 24.12
N GLY A 562 1.54 25.07 22.79
CA GLY A 562 2.55 25.68 21.93
C GLY A 562 2.37 27.19 21.76
N ILE A 563 3.38 27.83 21.17
CA ILE A 563 3.38 29.24 20.79
C ILE A 563 3.71 29.31 19.30
N ILE A 564 3.04 30.22 18.59
CA ILE A 564 3.35 30.55 17.20
C ILE A 564 3.91 31.96 17.13
N GLU A 565 5.03 32.12 16.42
CA GLU A 565 5.64 33.40 16.09
C GLU A 565 5.68 33.53 14.57
N LEU A 566 5.68 34.78 14.08
CA LEU A 566 5.68 35.09 12.66
C LEU A 566 6.57 36.29 12.42
N ASP A 567 7.57 36.12 11.56
CA ASP A 567 8.44 37.19 11.11
C ASP A 567 8.44 37.22 9.59
N SER A 568 8.05 38.35 9.00
CA SER A 568 7.91 38.46 7.55
C SER A 568 8.42 39.80 7.06
N THR A 569 9.18 39.75 5.97
CA THR A 569 9.72 40.95 5.34
C THR A 569 9.23 41.03 3.89
N PRO A 570 8.51 42.09 3.49
CA PRO A 570 8.05 42.27 2.12
C PRO A 570 9.18 42.11 1.10
N GLY A 571 8.99 41.21 0.15
CA GLY A 571 9.92 40.90 -0.93
C GLY A 571 11.08 39.97 -0.55
N GLN A 572 11.26 39.60 0.72
CA GLN A 572 12.31 38.67 1.15
C GLN A 572 11.78 37.30 1.55
N GLY A 573 10.59 37.23 2.15
CA GLY A 573 10.06 35.95 2.62
C GLY A 573 9.23 36.05 3.90
N THR A 574 8.86 34.89 4.42
CA THR A 574 8.15 34.69 5.68
C THR A 574 8.79 33.54 6.44
N ASP A 575 8.98 33.73 7.75
CA ASP A 575 9.50 32.75 8.71
C ASP A 575 8.51 32.51 9.85
#